data_AF-A0A6L5FMX1-F1
#
_entry.id   AF-A0A6L5FMX1-F1
#
_cell.length_a   1.000
_cell.length_b   1.000
_cell.length_c   1.000
_cell.angle_alpha   90.00
_cell.angle_beta   90.00
_cell.angle_gamma   90.00
#
_symmetry.space_group_name_H-M   'P 1'
#
loop_
_entity.id
_entity.type
_entity.pdbx_description
1 polymer ?
#
loop_
_entity_poly.entity_id
_entity_poly.type
_entity_poly.pdbx_seq_one_letter_code
_entity_poly.pdbx_strand_id
1 'polypeptide(L)'
;MTDLFAFADAKSRRDAGMAQAEQHGSSFAWRAYHAIEALAFNQPTVHVDDVLRQGVREPHHSNAWGAVWMRAIRSGLIERTSETRPCTRDPKKHAHRYPVYRSLVFGGRS
;
A
#
# COMPACT_ATOMS: atom_id res chain seq x y z
N MET A 1 -25.36 2.15 -16.56
CA MET A 1 -24.40 2.34 -17.66
C MET A 1 -23.36 3.34 -17.19
N THR A 2 -22.48 2.91 -16.29
CA THR A 2 -21.60 3.82 -15.54
C THR A 2 -20.37 3.03 -15.09
N ASP A 3 -19.29 3.06 -15.87
CA ASP A 3 -18.01 2.44 -15.46
C ASP A 3 -16.77 2.92 -16.24
N LEU A 4 -16.93 3.48 -17.43
CA LEU A 4 -15.77 3.83 -18.26
C LEU A 4 -15.01 5.07 -17.75
N PHE A 5 -15.72 6.06 -17.19
CA PHE A 5 -15.10 7.30 -16.70
C PHE A 5 -14.42 7.15 -15.34
N ALA A 6 -14.91 6.27 -14.46
CA ALA A 6 -14.29 6.00 -13.16
C ALA A 6 -12.92 5.30 -13.29
N PHE A 7 -12.78 4.42 -14.29
CA PHE A 7 -11.53 3.71 -14.57
C PHE A 7 -10.43 4.63 -15.15
N ALA A 8 -10.81 5.54 -16.04
CA ALA A 8 -9.88 6.52 -16.62
C ALA A 8 -9.34 7.48 -15.54
N ASP A 9 -10.22 7.92 -14.62
CA ASP A 9 -9.84 8.80 -13.52
C ASP A 9 -8.90 8.11 -12.51
N ALA A 10 -9.19 6.85 -12.18
CA ALA A 10 -8.34 6.05 -11.30
C ALA A 10 -6.93 5.82 -11.90
N LYS A 11 -6.87 5.55 -13.21
CA LYS A 11 -5.59 5.39 -13.93
C LYS A 11 -4.80 6.70 -14.00
N SER A 12 -5.48 7.83 -14.26
CA SER A 12 -4.82 9.12 -14.34
C SER A 12 -4.28 9.59 -12.99
N ARG A 13 -4.99 9.33 -11.88
CA ARG A 13 -4.50 9.60 -10.51
C ARG A 13 -3.34 8.69 -10.11
N ARG A 14 -3.38 7.41 -10.52
CA ARG A 14 -2.26 6.47 -10.35
C ARG A 14 -0.99 6.98 -11.05
N ASP A 15 -1.13 7.40 -12.31
CA ASP A 15 0.01 7.84 -13.12
C ASP A 15 0.55 9.19 -12.61
N ALA A 16 -0.31 10.09 -12.16
CA ALA A 16 0.09 11.35 -11.51
C ALA A 16 0.84 11.10 -10.18
N GLY A 17 0.36 10.15 -9.37
CA GLY A 17 1.03 9.75 -8.13
C GLY A 17 2.40 9.12 -8.38
N MET A 18 2.51 8.25 -9.41
CA MET A 18 3.78 7.62 -9.80
C MET A 18 4.76 8.62 -10.44
N ALA A 19 4.29 9.59 -11.23
CA ALA A 19 5.17 10.59 -11.82
C ALA A 19 5.77 11.55 -10.76
N GLN A 20 5.02 11.86 -9.70
CA GLN A 20 5.56 12.61 -8.56
C GLN A 20 6.60 11.82 -7.75
N ALA A 21 6.62 10.49 -7.85
CA ALA A 21 7.62 9.60 -7.24
C ALA A 21 9.03 9.80 -7.74
N GLU A 22 9.10 9.91 -9.06
CA GLU A 22 10.34 9.80 -9.81
C GLU A 22 11.09 11.13 -9.80
N GLN A 23 10.38 12.24 -9.67
CA GLN A 23 10.97 13.59 -9.70
C GLN A 23 11.64 14.00 -8.39
N HIS A 24 11.27 13.40 -7.26
CA HIS A 24 11.75 13.83 -5.93
C HIS A 24 12.67 12.82 -5.24
N GLY A 25 13.64 12.19 -5.94
CA GLY A 25 14.74 11.42 -5.31
C GLY A 25 14.34 10.60 -4.06
N SER A 26 13.25 9.83 -4.17
CA SER A 26 12.27 9.75 -3.09
C SER A 26 12.61 8.75 -1.99
N SER A 27 12.61 9.25 -0.75
CA SER A 27 12.86 8.46 0.46
C SER A 27 12.00 7.20 0.49
N PHE A 28 12.53 6.12 1.08
CA PHE A 28 11.82 4.86 1.28
C PHE A 28 10.34 5.06 1.70
N ALA A 29 10.09 6.00 2.62
CA ALA A 29 8.77 6.27 3.16
C ALA A 29 7.77 6.75 2.09
N TRP A 30 8.24 7.59 1.17
CA TRP A 30 7.43 8.08 0.05
C TRP A 30 7.07 6.91 -0.88
N ARG A 31 8.04 6.10 -1.29
CA ARG A 31 7.81 4.94 -2.18
C ARG A 31 6.89 3.90 -1.55
N ALA A 32 7.10 3.62 -0.26
CA ALA A 32 6.29 2.66 0.49
C ALA A 32 4.85 3.16 0.65
N TYR A 33 4.64 4.45 0.93
CA TYR A 33 3.31 5.03 1.05
C TYR A 33 2.53 4.94 -0.27
N HIS A 34 3.12 5.32 -1.39
CA HIS A 34 2.45 5.24 -2.69
C HIS A 34 2.22 3.80 -3.16
N ALA A 35 3.08 2.85 -2.77
CA ALA A 35 2.78 1.44 -2.99
C ALA A 35 1.54 0.98 -2.20
N ILE A 36 1.40 1.38 -0.94
CA ILE A 36 0.20 1.08 -0.13
C ILE A 36 -1.04 1.74 -0.74
N GLU A 37 -0.94 2.99 -1.14
CA GLU A 37 -2.04 3.71 -1.81
C GLU A 37 -2.48 2.98 -3.07
N ALA A 38 -1.56 2.63 -3.96
CA ALA A 38 -1.86 1.88 -5.16
C ALA A 38 -2.52 0.52 -4.84
N LEU A 39 -2.03 -0.21 -3.83
CA LEU A 39 -2.66 -1.46 -3.41
C LEU A 39 -4.07 -1.22 -2.86
N ALA A 40 -4.26 -0.23 -2.00
CA ALA A 40 -5.57 0.09 -1.44
C ALA A 40 -6.60 0.41 -2.54
N PHE A 41 -6.20 1.07 -3.62
CA PHE A 41 -7.11 1.33 -4.75
C PHE A 41 -7.44 0.08 -5.58
N ASN A 42 -6.57 -0.95 -5.60
CA ASN A 42 -6.70 -2.09 -6.49
C ASN A 42 -7.14 -3.40 -5.81
N GLN A 43 -7.03 -3.50 -4.49
CA GLN A 43 -7.39 -4.70 -3.73
C GLN A 43 -8.14 -4.36 -2.44
N PRO A 44 -9.08 -5.23 -2.01
CA PRO A 44 -9.90 -4.99 -0.82
C PRO A 44 -9.12 -5.06 0.49
N THR A 45 -7.97 -5.74 0.48
CA THR A 45 -7.08 -5.85 1.63
C THR A 45 -5.66 -5.51 1.22
N VAL A 46 -4.82 -5.08 2.15
CA VAL A 46 -3.41 -4.78 1.94
C VAL A 46 -2.58 -5.50 3.00
N HIS A 47 -1.55 -6.21 2.58
CA HIS A 47 -0.59 -6.88 3.47
C HIS A 47 0.85 -6.50 3.12
N VAL A 48 1.79 -6.72 4.06
CA VAL A 48 3.20 -6.38 3.85
C VAL A 48 3.80 -7.11 2.66
N ASP A 49 3.40 -8.35 2.38
CA ASP A 49 3.88 -9.11 1.21
C ASP A 49 3.49 -8.44 -0.10
N ASP A 50 2.30 -7.82 -0.16
CA ASP A 50 1.83 -7.11 -1.35
C ASP A 50 2.67 -5.86 -1.61
N VAL A 51 3.01 -5.11 -0.56
CA VAL A 51 3.88 -3.93 -0.66
C VAL A 51 5.29 -4.33 -1.09
N LEU A 52 5.83 -5.42 -0.52
CA LEU A 52 7.14 -5.94 -0.91
C LEU A 52 7.15 -6.44 -2.37
N ARG A 53 6.02 -6.96 -2.88
CA ARG A 53 5.88 -7.35 -4.30
C ARG A 53 5.99 -6.15 -5.26
N GLN A 54 5.68 -4.94 -4.81
CA GLN A 54 5.84 -3.70 -5.60
C GLN A 54 7.31 -3.24 -5.73
N GLY A 55 8.29 -4.01 -5.22
CA GLY A 55 9.71 -3.66 -5.32
C GLY A 55 10.16 -2.58 -4.33
N VAL A 56 9.36 -2.31 -3.29
CA VAL A 56 9.75 -1.44 -2.19
C VAL A 56 10.85 -2.14 -1.38
N ARG A 57 12.10 -1.75 -1.62
CA ARG A 57 13.26 -2.24 -0.87
C ARG A 57 13.15 -1.92 0.62
N GLU A 58 13.77 -2.76 1.45
CA GLU A 58 13.78 -2.61 2.90
C GLU A 58 14.42 -1.27 3.32
N PRO A 59 13.87 -0.56 4.33
CA PRO A 59 14.47 0.66 4.82
C PRO A 59 15.79 0.39 5.55
N HIS A 60 16.68 1.37 5.58
CA HIS A 60 17.86 1.35 6.44
C HIS A 60 17.51 1.28 7.95
N HIS A 61 16.30 1.69 8.34
CA HIS A 61 15.82 1.68 9.71
C HIS A 61 14.45 0.98 9.81
N SER A 62 14.33 0.03 10.74
CA SER A 62 13.11 -0.77 10.97
C SER A 62 11.87 0.07 11.28
N ASN A 63 12.01 1.20 11.96
CA ASN A 63 10.91 2.10 12.35
C ASN A 63 10.24 2.81 11.16
N ALA A 64 10.90 2.85 9.99
CA ALA A 64 10.36 3.54 8.82
C ALA A 64 9.06 2.89 8.31
N TRP A 65 8.92 1.56 8.42
CA TRP A 65 7.68 0.87 8.06
C TRP A 65 6.51 1.31 8.92
N GLY A 66 6.69 1.36 10.25
CA GLY A 66 5.63 1.73 11.18
C GLY A 66 5.06 3.12 10.90
N ALA A 67 5.92 4.10 10.64
CA ALA A 67 5.51 5.46 10.29
C ALA A 67 4.68 5.51 8.99
N VAL A 68 5.06 4.74 7.98
CA VAL A 68 4.34 4.66 6.70
C VAL A 68 2.95 4.05 6.88
N TRP A 69 2.83 2.92 7.58
CA TRP A 69 1.53 2.30 7.86
C TRP A 69 0.61 3.23 8.67
N MET A 70 1.16 3.88 9.69
CA MET A 70 0.39 4.84 10.50
C MET A 70 -0.09 6.04 9.68
N ARG A 71 0.71 6.52 8.72
CA ARG A 71 0.29 7.58 7.80
C ARG A 71 -0.86 7.12 6.90
N ALA A 72 -0.79 5.91 6.36
CA ALA A 72 -1.87 5.35 5.52
C ALA A 72 -3.18 5.16 6.30
N ILE A 73 -3.09 4.78 7.58
CA ILE A 73 -4.27 4.67 8.46
C ILE A 73 -4.86 6.06 8.75
N ARG A 74 -4.03 7.03 9.16
CA ARG A 74 -4.48 8.39 9.50
C ARG A 74 -5.06 9.16 8.31
N SER A 75 -4.65 8.81 7.09
CA SER A 75 -5.18 9.40 5.84
C SER A 75 -6.45 8.71 5.35
N GLY A 76 -6.93 7.66 6.01
CA GLY A 76 -8.14 6.95 5.62
C GLY A 76 -7.98 6.09 4.37
N LEU A 77 -6.75 5.70 4.00
CA LEU A 77 -6.54 4.74 2.89
C LEU A 77 -6.88 3.31 3.32
N ILE A 78 -6.48 2.96 4.54
CA ILE A 78 -6.58 1.61 5.07
C ILE A 78 -6.94 1.60 6.55
N GLU A 79 -7.45 0.48 7.01
CA GLU A 79 -7.83 0.22 8.40
C GLU A 79 -7.23 -1.09 8.86
N ARG A 80 -6.78 -1.16 10.11
CA ARG A 80 -6.26 -2.41 10.69
C ARG A 80 -7.41 -3.36 11.02
N THR A 81 -7.36 -4.59 10.53
CA THR A 81 -8.32 -5.63 10.91
C THR A 81 -7.81 -6.45 12.10
N SER A 82 -8.64 -7.36 12.61
CA SER A 82 -8.24 -8.37 13.59
C SER A 82 -7.42 -9.52 12.98
N GLU A 83 -7.35 -9.61 11.65
CA GLU A 83 -6.65 -10.68 10.94
C GLU A 83 -5.14 -10.41 10.89
N THR A 84 -4.36 -11.48 11.05
CA THR A 84 -2.91 -11.45 10.85
C THR A 84 -2.46 -12.64 10.00
N ARG A 85 -1.56 -12.38 9.05
CA ARG A 85 -0.97 -13.37 8.14
C ARG A 85 0.56 -13.38 8.24
N PRO A 86 1.21 -14.54 8.11
CA PRO A 86 2.67 -14.61 8.05
C PRO A 86 3.18 -13.86 6.83
N CYS A 87 4.35 -13.22 6.95
CA CYS A 87 5.10 -12.74 5.80
C CYS A 87 5.70 -13.95 5.09
N THR A 88 5.44 -14.14 3.81
CA THR A 88 5.95 -15.27 3.01
C THR A 88 7.12 -14.88 2.11
N ARG A 89 7.38 -13.57 1.96
CA ARG A 89 8.42 -13.04 1.07
C ARG A 89 9.81 -12.96 1.68
N ASP A 90 9.93 -12.85 3.01
CA ASP A 90 11.22 -12.73 3.69
C ASP A 90 11.44 -13.93 4.63
N PRO A 91 12.30 -14.91 4.28
CA PRO A 91 12.56 -16.10 5.08
C PRO A 91 12.93 -15.83 6.53
N LYS A 92 13.56 -14.68 6.83
CA LYS A 92 13.92 -14.29 8.20
C LYS A 92 12.72 -13.82 9.01
N LYS A 93 11.62 -13.46 8.34
CA LYS A 93 10.40 -12.89 8.94
C LYS A 93 9.18 -13.81 8.81
N HIS A 94 9.34 -15.03 8.29
CA HIS A 94 8.28 -16.04 8.18
C HIS A 94 7.64 -16.40 9.52
N ALA A 95 8.38 -16.23 10.63
CA ALA A 95 7.87 -16.44 11.98
C ALA A 95 6.96 -15.30 12.50
N HIS A 96 7.02 -14.11 11.89
CA HIS A 96 6.25 -12.94 12.33
C HIS A 96 4.90 -12.86 11.60
N ARG A 97 3.83 -12.74 12.38
CA ARG A 97 2.49 -12.47 11.87
C ARG A 97 2.29 -10.96 11.73
N TYR A 98 1.94 -10.52 10.54
CA TYR A 98 1.68 -9.13 10.22
C TYR A 98 0.18 -8.90 10.06
N PRO A 99 -0.35 -7.74 10.50
CA PRO A 99 -1.75 -7.40 10.31
C PRO A 99 -2.11 -7.36 8.81
N VAL A 100 -3.32 -7.82 8.52
CA VAL A 100 -3.98 -7.53 7.25
C VAL A 100 -4.75 -6.23 7.43
N TYR A 101 -4.66 -5.34 6.46
CA TYR A 101 -5.40 -4.09 6.48
C TYR A 101 -6.55 -4.17 5.50
N ARG A 102 -7.71 -3.60 5.85
CA ARG A 102 -8.83 -3.39 4.94
C ARG A 102 -8.60 -2.09 4.18
N SER A 103 -8.78 -2.10 2.86
CA SER A 103 -8.83 -0.87 2.08
C SER A 103 -10.14 -0.14 2.32
N LEU A 104 -10.06 1.17 2.52
CA LEU A 104 -11.22 2.06 2.66
C LEU A 104 -11.57 2.79 1.35
N VAL A 105 -10.69 2.71 0.36
CA VAL A 105 -10.80 3.40 -0.93
C VAL A 105 -11.02 2.44 -2.10
N PHE A 106 -11.03 1.12 -1.83
CA PHE A 106 -11.31 0.12 -2.84
C PHE A 106 -12.78 0.18 -3.27
N GLY A 107 -13.03 0.63 -4.50
CA GLY A 107 -14.37 0.78 -5.09
C GLY A 107 -14.96 -0.51 -5.66
N GLY A 108 -14.45 -1.69 -5.29
CA GLY A 108 -15.06 -2.96 -5.66
C GLY A 108 -16.47 -3.02 -5.09
N ARG A 109 -17.46 -3.01 -5.98
CA ARG A 109 -18.89 -2.92 -5.69
C ARG A 109 -19.33 -3.84 -4.54
N SER A 110 -20.20 -3.26 -3.72
CA SER A 110 -21.00 -3.87 -2.65
C SER A 110 -21.71 -5.15 -3.08
#